data_AF-A0A182N2I8-F1
#
_entry.id   AF-A0A182N2I8-F1
#
_cell.length_a   1.000
_cell.length_b   1.000
_cell.length_c   1.000
_cell.angle_alpha   90.00
_cell.angle_beta   90.00
_cell.angle_gamma   90.00
#
_symmetry.space_group_name_H-M   'P 1'
#
loop_
_entity.id
_entity.type
_entity.pdbx_description
1 polymer ?
#
loop_
_entity_poly.entity_id
_entity_poly.type
_entity_poly.pdbx_seq_one_letter_code
_entity_poly.pdbx_strand_id
1 'polypeptide(L)'
;KQRSSVRWLLSKAYNNRVPEILKDPFYRDHEGQDHLKPQIVVGLGNASIYCQVLSNIYSDPNYQSLNHWSILQTLSRKGVPMNESSDQPLTETVLIQTNPLRINAHMTVIEALMVLYAKEVASSGRISSALERISGRSVAPTVQHHEAALLNWISHVCGALKKRIDYEMSANGGSGAVDEYGQRHQSPDVPPVRDFRELCDGVCLAYLISYYCPKLVPWHSVKFNHVPTIEDSIHNILIVSNFSERSLPYSVFHMSPEDITYMRGSMKQNLVVLLADLFNLFEIHPAKCVCYPGMEQQSPDAAGAAGATNEHGIAHRRGFANQPTIAAIPDLRPGLDSPPSSSGSGGGGGGGGGGFGGPGSGAGGGSASGNGAINRPPFQ
;
A
#
# COMPACT_ATOMS: atom_id res chain seq x y z
N LYS A 1 -15.68 6.07 14.53
CA LYS A 1 -14.69 4.95 14.42
C LYS A 1 -15.17 3.74 13.62
N GLN A 2 -16.03 2.85 14.17
CA GLN A 2 -16.38 1.58 13.50
C GLN A 2 -16.87 1.80 12.06
N ARG A 3 -17.80 2.75 11.87
CA ARG A 3 -18.32 3.12 10.54
C ARG A 3 -17.22 3.56 9.57
N SER A 4 -16.32 4.43 10.02
CA SER A 4 -15.21 4.97 9.24
C SER A 4 -14.19 3.89 8.86
N SER A 5 -13.86 2.97 9.77
CA SER A 5 -12.93 1.85 9.49
C SER A 5 -13.52 0.79 8.56
N VAL A 6 -14.81 0.48 8.70
CA VAL A 6 -15.50 -0.45 7.78
C VAL A 6 -15.63 0.17 6.38
N ARG A 7 -15.93 1.46 6.26
CA ARG A 7 -15.92 2.17 4.96
C ARG A 7 -14.56 2.08 4.28
N TRP A 8 -13.48 2.31 5.02
CA TRP A 8 -12.12 2.14 4.51
C TRP A 8 -11.84 0.70 4.07
N LEU A 9 -12.22 -0.28 4.91
CA LEU A 9 -12.03 -1.71 4.60
C LEU A 9 -12.71 -2.09 3.29
N LEU A 10 -13.97 -1.70 3.12
CA LEU A 10 -14.73 -1.96 1.89
C LEU A 10 -14.11 -1.24 0.70
N SER A 11 -13.66 0.01 0.88
CA SER A 11 -12.92 0.72 -0.17
C SER A 11 -11.72 -0.10 -0.64
N LYS A 12 -10.89 -0.62 0.26
CA LYS A 12 -9.75 -1.46 -0.13
C LYS A 12 -10.14 -2.83 -0.69
N ALA A 13 -11.19 -3.46 -0.18
CA ALA A 13 -11.68 -4.73 -0.72
C ALA A 13 -12.19 -4.58 -2.17
N TYR A 14 -12.93 -3.51 -2.46
CA TYR A 14 -13.49 -3.31 -3.81
C TYR A 14 -12.59 -2.45 -4.70
N ASN A 15 -11.30 -2.31 -4.37
CA ASN A 15 -10.35 -1.51 -5.14
C ASN A 15 -10.91 -0.09 -5.44
N ASN A 16 -11.41 0.54 -4.38
CA ASN A 16 -12.07 1.83 -4.32
C ASN A 16 -13.37 1.97 -5.16
N ARG A 17 -13.91 0.87 -5.70
CA ARG A 17 -15.19 0.80 -6.43
C ARG A 17 -16.27 0.06 -5.63
N VAL A 18 -16.61 0.60 -4.46
CA VAL A 18 -17.60 -0.02 -3.56
C VAL A 18 -19.00 0.01 -4.20
N PRO A 19 -19.72 -1.13 -4.25
CA PRO A 19 -21.11 -1.15 -4.72
C PRO A 19 -22.02 -0.20 -3.92
N GLU A 20 -22.98 0.46 -4.57
CA GLU A 20 -23.89 1.43 -3.92
C GLU A 20 -24.57 0.88 -2.66
N ILE A 21 -25.01 -0.39 -2.72
CA ILE A 21 -25.65 -1.08 -1.59
C ILE A 21 -24.72 -1.24 -0.38
N LEU A 22 -23.40 -1.13 -0.54
CA LEU A 22 -22.40 -1.27 0.52
C LEU A 22 -21.70 0.05 0.88
N LYS A 23 -21.97 1.16 0.17
CA LYS A 23 -21.38 2.47 0.49
C LYS A 23 -21.73 2.93 1.90
N ASP A 24 -22.97 2.72 2.33
CA ASP A 24 -23.30 2.79 3.75
C ASP A 24 -23.30 1.37 4.36
N PRO A 25 -22.30 1.01 5.19
CA PRO A 25 -22.17 -0.36 5.69
C PRO A 25 -23.21 -0.75 6.75
N PHE A 26 -23.95 0.21 7.29
CA PHE A 26 -24.94 -0.01 8.34
C PHE A 26 -26.35 0.17 7.81
N TYR A 27 -27.30 -0.50 8.45
CA TYR A 27 -28.73 -0.22 8.33
C TYR A 27 -29.30 -0.04 9.75
N ARG A 28 -30.43 0.66 9.85
CA ARG A 28 -31.17 0.77 11.11
C ARG A 28 -32.29 -0.25 11.15
N ASP A 29 -32.41 -0.96 12.25
CA ASP A 29 -33.55 -1.83 12.51
C ASP A 29 -34.79 -1.03 12.96
N HIS A 30 -35.87 -1.75 13.27
CA HIS A 30 -37.11 -1.16 13.77
C HIS A 30 -36.98 -0.50 15.15
N GLU A 31 -35.93 -0.85 15.92
CA GLU A 31 -35.63 -0.30 17.24
C GLU A 31 -34.68 0.91 17.15
N GLY A 32 -34.23 1.27 15.94
CA GLY A 32 -33.30 2.37 15.69
C GLY A 32 -31.84 2.04 15.96
N GLN A 33 -31.49 0.77 16.18
CA GLN A 33 -30.11 0.33 16.36
C GLN A 33 -29.40 0.16 15.03
N ASP A 34 -28.14 0.59 14.97
CA ASP A 34 -27.28 0.45 13.79
C ASP A 34 -26.69 -0.98 13.73
N HIS A 35 -27.01 -1.72 12.67
CA HIS A 35 -26.48 -3.06 12.41
C HIS A 35 -25.64 -3.09 11.14
N LEU A 36 -24.59 -3.91 11.13
CA LEU A 36 -23.83 -4.18 9.91
C LEU A 36 -24.69 -4.94 8.90
N LYS A 37 -24.64 -4.54 7.63
CA LYS A 37 -25.33 -5.24 6.56
C LYS A 37 -24.92 -6.73 6.52
N PRO A 38 -25.86 -7.68 6.31
CA PRO A 38 -25.58 -9.11 6.38
C PRO A 38 -24.42 -9.56 5.48
N GLN A 39 -24.27 -8.96 4.29
CA GLN A 39 -23.17 -9.25 3.37
C GLN A 39 -21.79 -8.96 3.99
N ILE A 40 -21.69 -7.90 4.80
CA ILE A 40 -20.45 -7.55 5.49
C ILE A 40 -20.21 -8.51 6.65
N VAL A 41 -21.24 -8.86 7.42
CA VAL A 41 -21.15 -9.83 8.52
C VAL A 41 -20.63 -11.18 8.00
N VAL A 42 -21.20 -11.68 6.91
CA VAL A 42 -20.76 -12.93 6.26
C VAL A 42 -19.33 -12.78 5.74
N GLY A 43 -19.01 -11.67 5.07
CA GLY A 43 -17.68 -11.43 4.50
C GLY A 43 -16.56 -11.29 5.55
N LEU A 44 -16.88 -10.79 6.74
CA LEU A 44 -15.98 -10.76 7.89
C LEU A 44 -15.85 -12.16 8.52
N GLY A 45 -16.97 -12.85 8.70
CA GLY A 45 -17.03 -14.18 9.33
C GLY A 45 -16.41 -15.30 8.50
N ASN A 46 -16.26 -15.14 7.19
CA ASN A 46 -15.57 -16.08 6.30
C ASN A 46 -14.21 -15.56 5.78
N ALA A 47 -13.72 -14.44 6.32
CA ALA A 47 -12.47 -13.79 5.94
C ALA A 47 -12.35 -13.27 4.49
N SER A 48 -13.38 -13.39 3.65
CA SER A 48 -13.31 -12.98 2.24
C SER A 48 -12.95 -11.51 2.04
N ILE A 49 -13.50 -10.60 2.86
CA ILE A 49 -13.20 -9.17 2.76
C ILE A 49 -11.72 -8.91 3.08
N TYR A 50 -11.16 -9.59 4.08
CA TYR A 50 -9.74 -9.46 4.44
C TYR A 50 -8.81 -10.01 3.36
N CYS A 51 -9.17 -11.16 2.78
CA CYS A 51 -8.47 -11.76 1.64
C CYS A 51 -8.43 -10.80 0.47
N GLN A 52 -9.57 -10.18 0.14
CA GLN A 52 -9.65 -9.24 -0.96
C GLN A 52 -8.79 -7.99 -0.72
N VAL A 53 -8.80 -7.44 0.50
CA VAL A 53 -7.94 -6.31 0.88
C VAL A 53 -6.47 -6.67 0.70
N LEU A 54 -6.01 -7.81 1.23
CA LEU A 54 -4.62 -8.25 1.10
C LEU A 54 -4.24 -8.55 -0.36
N SER A 55 -5.15 -9.17 -1.11
CA SER A 55 -4.94 -9.47 -2.53
C SER A 55 -4.80 -8.20 -3.34
N ASN A 56 -5.60 -7.17 -3.07
CA ASN A 56 -5.48 -5.89 -3.75
C ASN A 56 -4.20 -5.17 -3.30
N ILE A 57 -3.91 -5.08 -2.00
CA ILE A 57 -2.71 -4.43 -1.43
C ILE A 57 -1.41 -4.99 -2.02
N TYR A 58 -1.30 -6.30 -2.25
CA TYR A 58 -0.09 -6.91 -2.80
C TYR A 58 -0.19 -7.27 -4.29
N SER A 59 -1.39 -7.18 -4.86
CA SER A 59 -1.73 -7.72 -6.18
C SER A 59 -1.18 -9.14 -6.35
N ASP A 60 -1.44 -9.97 -5.32
CA ASP A 60 -0.99 -11.35 -5.26
C ASP A 60 -2.19 -12.30 -5.09
N PRO A 61 -2.41 -13.22 -6.05
CA PRO A 61 -3.45 -14.25 -5.95
C PRO A 61 -3.33 -15.14 -4.72
N ASN A 62 -2.15 -15.27 -4.12
CA ASN A 62 -1.94 -16.08 -2.91
C ASN A 62 -2.79 -15.62 -1.71
N TYR A 63 -3.25 -14.37 -1.72
CA TYR A 63 -4.11 -13.82 -0.65
C TYR A 63 -5.61 -13.99 -0.91
N GLN A 64 -6.04 -14.58 -2.03
CA GLN A 64 -7.47 -14.65 -2.41
C GLN A 64 -8.30 -15.61 -1.55
N SER A 65 -7.68 -16.61 -0.93
CA SER A 65 -8.38 -17.65 -0.17
C SER A 65 -7.61 -18.06 1.08
N LEU A 66 -7.58 -17.17 2.07
CA LEU A 66 -6.98 -17.42 3.38
C LEU A 66 -8.06 -17.58 4.46
N ASN A 67 -7.76 -18.42 5.45
CA ASN A 67 -8.55 -18.46 6.68
C ASN A 67 -8.06 -17.38 7.67
N HIS A 68 -8.82 -17.11 8.74
CA HIS A 68 -8.47 -16.03 9.68
C HIS A 68 -7.11 -16.26 10.32
N TRP A 69 -6.77 -17.51 10.67
CA TRP A 69 -5.45 -17.84 11.22
C TRP A 69 -4.31 -17.42 10.29
N SER A 70 -4.41 -17.73 8.99
CA SER A 70 -3.40 -17.36 7.99
C SER A 70 -3.28 -15.84 7.81
N ILE A 71 -4.39 -15.11 7.95
CA ILE A 71 -4.40 -13.63 7.93
C ILE A 71 -3.66 -13.07 9.14
N LEU A 72 -3.98 -13.57 10.34
CA LEU A 72 -3.31 -13.16 11.59
C LEU A 72 -1.80 -13.45 11.52
N GLN A 73 -1.42 -14.62 11.01
CA GLN A 73 -0.02 -14.99 10.80
C GLN A 73 0.67 -14.07 9.78
N THR A 74 -0.02 -13.73 8.68
CA THR A 74 0.49 -12.79 7.67
C THR A 74 0.75 -11.41 8.28
N LEU A 75 -0.18 -10.87 9.06
CA LEU A 75 -0.04 -9.57 9.75
C LEU A 75 1.15 -9.59 10.73
N SER A 76 1.27 -10.65 11.52
CA SER A 76 2.39 -10.85 12.45
C SER A 76 3.74 -10.91 11.72
N ARG A 77 3.85 -11.69 10.64
CA ARG A 77 5.06 -11.78 9.81
C ARG A 77 5.44 -10.45 9.16
N LYS A 78 4.45 -9.59 8.88
CA LYS A 78 4.66 -8.24 8.37
C LYS A 78 5.01 -7.23 9.47
N GLY A 79 5.12 -7.67 10.72
CA GLY A 79 5.47 -6.84 11.86
C GLY A 79 4.43 -5.77 12.15
N VAL A 80 3.14 -6.14 12.04
CA VAL A 80 2.02 -5.30 12.44
C VAL A 80 1.63 -5.65 13.88
N PRO A 81 1.59 -4.68 14.80
CA PRO A 81 1.15 -4.93 16.17
C PRO A 81 -0.34 -5.29 16.18
N MET A 82 -0.68 -6.42 16.79
CA MET A 82 -2.07 -6.79 17.07
C MET A 82 -2.36 -6.36 18.51
N ASN A 83 -3.29 -5.43 18.70
CA ASN A 83 -3.70 -4.99 20.03
C ASN A 83 -4.68 -6.02 20.61
N GLU A 84 -4.14 -7.13 21.11
CA GLU A 84 -4.92 -8.12 21.85
C GLU A 84 -5.21 -7.59 23.27
N SER A 85 -6.49 -7.50 23.64
CA SER A 85 -6.87 -7.30 25.03
C SER A 85 -6.74 -8.63 25.77
N SER A 86 -6.14 -8.61 26.97
CA SER A 86 -5.98 -9.81 27.81
C SER A 86 -7.30 -10.57 28.06
N ASP A 87 -8.43 -9.89 28.03
CA ASP A 87 -9.76 -10.46 28.29
C ASP A 87 -10.42 -11.11 27.06
N GLN A 88 -9.90 -10.86 25.84
CA GLN A 88 -10.43 -11.43 24.59
C GLN A 88 -9.28 -11.79 23.64
N PRO A 89 -8.79 -13.05 23.68
CA PRO A 89 -7.74 -13.49 22.77
C PRO A 89 -8.25 -13.48 21.32
N LEU A 90 -7.42 -13.01 20.39
CA LEU A 90 -7.80 -12.91 18.98
C LEU A 90 -7.52 -14.22 18.27
N THR A 91 -8.49 -15.13 18.30
CA THR A 91 -8.40 -16.44 17.65
C THR A 91 -9.31 -16.53 16.42
N GLU A 92 -9.00 -17.49 15.54
CA GLU A 92 -9.87 -17.82 14.40
C GLU A 92 -11.29 -18.20 14.84
N THR A 93 -11.42 -18.95 15.93
CA THR A 93 -12.73 -19.34 16.49
C THR A 93 -13.58 -18.15 16.90
N VAL A 94 -12.98 -17.08 17.43
CA VAL A 94 -13.68 -15.84 17.78
C VAL A 94 -14.13 -15.09 16.52
N LEU A 95 -13.32 -15.09 15.46
CA LEU A 95 -13.61 -14.37 14.21
C LEU A 95 -14.61 -15.09 13.30
N ILE A 96 -14.74 -16.42 13.43
CA ILE A 96 -15.76 -17.19 12.70
C ILE A 96 -17.16 -17.05 13.35
N GLN A 97 -17.23 -16.67 14.63
CA GLN A 97 -18.51 -16.47 15.33
C GLN A 97 -19.25 -15.25 14.79
N THR A 98 -20.38 -15.50 14.13
CA THR A 98 -21.26 -14.48 13.51
C THR A 98 -22.60 -14.31 14.23
N ASN A 99 -22.92 -15.14 15.23
CA ASN A 99 -24.18 -15.08 15.98
C ASN A 99 -23.96 -15.12 17.51
N PRO A 100 -23.71 -13.98 18.17
CA PRO A 100 -23.50 -12.64 17.60
C PRO A 100 -22.09 -12.45 17.04
N LEU A 101 -21.94 -11.57 16.04
CA LEU A 101 -20.63 -11.20 15.49
C LEU A 101 -19.76 -10.53 16.56
N ARG A 102 -18.55 -11.06 16.76
CA ARG A 102 -17.55 -10.48 17.67
C ARG A 102 -16.87 -9.25 17.05
N ILE A 103 -17.64 -8.17 16.90
CA ILE A 103 -17.21 -6.99 16.15
C ILE A 103 -15.91 -6.34 16.65
N ASN A 104 -15.67 -6.34 17.97
CA ASN A 104 -14.43 -5.81 18.53
C ASN A 104 -13.19 -6.58 18.04
N ALA A 105 -13.29 -7.91 17.93
CA ALA A 105 -12.21 -8.74 17.39
C ALA A 105 -11.96 -8.43 15.90
N HIS A 106 -13.03 -8.27 15.11
CA HIS A 106 -12.91 -7.86 13.71
C HIS A 106 -12.31 -6.45 13.56
N MET A 107 -12.64 -5.53 14.46
CA MET A 107 -12.07 -4.18 14.46
C MET A 107 -10.55 -4.20 14.69
N THR A 108 -10.03 -5.07 15.55
CA THR A 108 -8.58 -5.25 15.72
C THR A 108 -7.90 -5.71 14.44
N VAL A 109 -8.52 -6.65 13.70
CA VAL A 109 -7.99 -7.11 12.39
C VAL A 109 -8.05 -5.99 11.34
N ILE A 110 -9.13 -5.20 11.31
CA ILE A 110 -9.27 -4.06 10.39
C ILE A 110 -8.19 -3.01 10.68
N GLU A 111 -7.96 -2.66 11.94
CA GLU A 111 -6.92 -1.72 12.34
C GLU A 111 -5.52 -2.23 11.97
N ALA A 112 -5.26 -3.53 12.13
CA ALA A 112 -4.00 -4.12 11.69
C ALA A 112 -3.81 -4.04 10.17
N LEU A 113 -4.86 -4.28 9.38
CA LEU A 113 -4.81 -4.08 7.93
C LEU A 113 -4.59 -2.61 7.55
N MET A 114 -5.17 -1.67 8.29
CA MET A 114 -4.94 -0.23 8.12
C MET A 114 -3.47 0.15 8.38
N VAL A 115 -2.87 -0.39 9.45
CA VAL A 115 -1.43 -0.21 9.75
C VAL A 115 -0.57 -0.82 8.65
N LEU A 116 -0.90 -2.04 8.20
CA LEU A 116 -0.18 -2.70 7.12
C LEU A 116 -0.18 -1.84 5.85
N TYR A 117 -1.36 -1.35 5.47
CA TYR A 117 -1.53 -0.49 4.29
C TYR A 117 -0.68 0.77 4.39
N ALA A 118 -0.80 1.53 5.48
CA ALA A 118 -0.03 2.74 5.68
C ALA A 118 1.48 2.49 5.64
N LYS A 119 1.94 1.37 6.23
CA LYS A 119 3.35 0.95 6.22
C LYS A 119 3.88 0.62 4.82
N GLU A 120 3.09 -0.05 3.98
CA GLU A 120 3.51 -0.41 2.62
C GLU A 120 3.42 0.77 1.65
N VAL A 121 2.47 1.70 1.85
CA VAL A 121 2.34 2.93 1.05
C VAL A 121 3.42 3.94 1.40
N ALA A 122 3.55 4.30 2.69
CA ALA A 122 4.51 5.28 3.21
C ALA A 122 5.87 4.64 3.53
N SER A 123 6.44 3.94 2.54
CA SER A 123 7.78 3.36 2.68
C SER A 123 8.86 4.44 2.71
N SER A 124 9.94 4.21 3.47
CA SER A 124 11.03 5.17 3.65
C SER A 124 11.58 5.70 2.32
N GLY A 125 11.78 4.84 1.32
CA GLY A 125 12.26 5.25 0.00
C GLY A 125 11.33 6.23 -0.72
N ARG A 126 10.00 5.97 -0.70
CA ARG A 126 9.03 6.86 -1.36
C ARG A 126 8.90 8.20 -0.65
N ILE A 127 8.90 8.17 0.68
CA ILE A 127 8.85 9.39 1.48
C ILE A 127 10.11 10.22 1.21
N SER A 128 11.30 9.62 1.22
CA SER A 128 12.54 10.34 0.86
C SER A 128 12.44 10.95 -0.53
N SER A 129 12.03 10.20 -1.56
CA SER A 129 11.89 10.74 -2.92
C SER A 129 10.89 11.91 -3.00
N ALA A 130 9.77 11.83 -2.27
CA ALA A 130 8.82 12.94 -2.18
C ALA A 130 9.44 14.17 -1.51
N LEU A 131 10.12 13.97 -0.38
CA LEU A 131 10.77 15.05 0.38
C LEU A 131 11.90 15.73 -0.41
N GLU A 132 12.69 14.97 -1.16
CA GLU A 132 13.76 15.49 -2.02
C GLU A 132 13.20 16.42 -3.09
N ARG A 133 12.08 16.03 -3.71
CA ARG A 133 11.40 16.85 -4.73
C ARG A 133 10.79 18.12 -4.13
N ILE A 134 10.14 18.01 -2.97
CA ILE A 134 9.51 19.15 -2.29
C ILE A 134 10.58 20.15 -1.80
N SER A 135 11.71 19.65 -1.31
CA SER A 135 12.74 20.46 -0.63
C SER A 135 13.91 20.87 -1.51
N GLY A 136 14.08 20.24 -2.68
CA GLY A 136 15.21 20.45 -3.59
C GLY A 136 16.58 20.04 -3.01
N ARG A 137 16.60 19.25 -1.94
CA ARG A 137 17.81 18.79 -1.25
C ARG A 137 17.72 17.30 -1.02
N SER A 138 18.82 16.58 -1.25
CA SER A 138 18.85 15.15 -0.92
C SER A 138 18.67 14.96 0.58
N VAL A 139 17.68 14.15 0.96
CA VAL A 139 17.40 13.79 2.34
C VAL A 139 17.77 12.33 2.47
N ALA A 140 18.85 12.04 3.22
CA ALA A 140 19.25 10.66 3.47
C ALA A 140 18.05 9.86 4.02
N PRO A 141 17.78 8.65 3.49
CA PRO A 141 16.69 7.83 3.97
C PRO A 141 16.95 7.48 5.44
N THR A 142 16.20 8.11 6.33
CA THR A 142 16.16 7.74 7.74
C THR A 142 15.06 6.70 7.93
N VAL A 143 15.34 5.67 8.71
CA VAL A 143 14.34 4.66 9.06
C VAL A 143 13.37 5.31 10.05
N GLN A 144 12.29 5.87 9.52
CA GLN A 144 11.20 6.43 10.31
C GLN A 144 10.04 5.45 10.38
N HIS A 145 9.30 5.47 11.50
CA HIS A 145 8.00 4.82 11.57
C HIS A 145 7.08 5.45 10.51
N HIS A 146 6.26 4.65 9.83
CA HIS A 146 5.41 5.10 8.70
C HIS A 146 4.51 6.29 9.07
N GLU A 147 4.01 6.34 10.30
CA GLU A 147 3.26 7.49 10.82
C GLU A 147 4.10 8.77 10.88
N ALA A 148 5.31 8.70 11.43
CA ALA A 148 6.22 9.84 11.51
C ALA A 148 6.66 10.30 10.12
N ALA A 149 6.84 9.35 9.20
CA ALA A 149 7.18 9.63 7.80
C ALA A 149 6.05 10.43 7.10
N LEU A 150 4.78 10.07 7.32
CA LEU A 150 3.63 10.82 6.80
C LEU A 150 3.51 12.22 7.42
N LEU A 151 3.74 12.37 8.74
CA LEU A 151 3.78 13.67 9.40
C LEU A 151 4.91 14.56 8.89
N ASN A 152 6.07 13.95 8.63
CA ASN A 152 7.21 14.67 8.05
C ASN A 152 6.88 15.14 6.62
N TRP A 153 6.26 14.29 5.81
CA TRP A 153 5.80 14.66 4.47
C TRP A 153 4.86 15.88 4.48
N ILE A 154 3.79 15.85 5.27
CA ILE A 154 2.84 16.98 5.34
C ILE A 154 3.51 18.26 5.87
N SER A 155 4.43 18.13 6.84
CA SER A 155 5.19 19.25 7.39
C SER A 155 6.06 19.93 6.32
N HIS A 156 6.77 19.14 5.50
CA HIS A 156 7.56 19.65 4.38
C HIS A 156 6.69 20.29 3.30
N VAL A 157 5.52 19.72 3.00
CA VAL A 157 4.58 20.31 2.05
C VAL A 157 4.08 21.67 2.55
N CYS A 158 3.67 21.77 3.81
CA CYS A 158 3.22 23.04 4.40
C CYS A 158 4.33 24.10 4.36
N GLY A 159 5.57 23.72 4.70
CA GLY A 159 6.71 24.62 4.61
C GLY A 159 7.04 25.07 3.18
N ALA A 160 6.89 24.18 2.19
CA ALA A 160 7.07 24.52 0.78
C ALA A 160 5.96 25.43 0.25
N LEU A 161 4.70 25.19 0.67
CA LEU A 161 3.58 26.07 0.33
C LEU A 161 3.79 27.47 0.93
N LYS A 162 4.21 27.57 2.20
CA LYS A 162 4.50 28.86 2.84
C LYS A 162 5.52 29.67 2.02
N LYS A 163 6.63 29.05 1.63
CA LYS A 163 7.65 29.70 0.76
C LYS A 163 7.07 30.18 -0.57
N ARG A 164 6.15 29.41 -1.17
CA ARG A 164 5.46 29.81 -2.41
C ARG A 164 4.57 31.04 -2.17
N ILE A 165 3.80 31.05 -1.09
CA ILE A 165 2.96 32.20 -0.71
C ILE A 165 3.81 33.45 -0.46
N ASP A 166 4.90 33.33 0.30
CA ASP A 166 5.83 34.44 0.57
C ASP A 166 6.44 35.01 -0.73
N TYR A 167 6.79 34.14 -1.67
CA TYR A 167 7.30 34.54 -2.99
C TYR A 167 6.23 35.27 -3.82
N GLU A 168 4.99 34.75 -3.87
CA GLU A 168 3.87 35.40 -4.58
C GLU A 168 3.53 36.77 -3.99
N MET A 169 3.53 36.91 -2.66
CA MET A 169 3.26 38.18 -1.98
C MET A 169 4.37 39.22 -2.19
N SER A 170 5.63 38.79 -2.20
CA SER A 170 6.77 39.69 -2.46
C SER A 170 6.87 40.09 -3.94
N ALA A 171 6.57 39.18 -4.87
CA ALA A 171 6.56 39.46 -6.30
C ALA A 171 5.44 40.43 -6.73
N ASN A 172 4.28 40.40 -6.06
CA ASN A 172 3.17 41.33 -6.32
C ASN A 172 3.32 42.70 -5.63
N GLY A 173 4.54 43.08 -5.25
CA GLY A 173 4.85 44.42 -4.73
C GLY A 173 4.21 44.73 -3.36
N GLY A 174 3.95 43.72 -2.52
CA GLY A 174 3.28 43.91 -1.23
C GLY A 174 1.77 44.18 -1.33
N SER A 175 1.21 44.13 -2.55
CA SER A 175 -0.22 44.14 -2.84
C SER A 175 -0.74 42.70 -2.70
N GLY A 176 -0.70 42.16 -1.48
CA GLY A 176 -1.34 40.87 -1.21
C GLY A 176 -2.81 40.92 -1.67
N ALA A 177 -3.34 39.80 -2.16
CA ALA A 177 -4.76 39.69 -2.44
C ALA A 177 -5.53 40.21 -1.21
N VAL A 178 -6.42 41.17 -1.40
CA VAL A 178 -7.31 41.66 -0.35
C VAL A 178 -8.49 40.71 -0.26
N ASP A 179 -8.91 40.36 0.96
CA ASP A 179 -10.17 39.65 1.16
C ASP A 179 -11.37 40.56 0.88
N GLU A 180 -12.58 39.99 0.94
CA GLU A 180 -13.86 40.70 0.69
C GLU A 180 -14.09 41.87 1.68
N TYR A 181 -13.30 41.93 2.77
CA TYR A 181 -13.33 42.96 3.81
C TYR A 181 -12.15 43.95 3.73
N GLY A 182 -11.33 43.87 2.68
CA GLY A 182 -10.19 44.74 2.45
C GLY A 182 -8.96 44.45 3.33
N GLN A 183 -8.94 43.35 4.08
CA GLN A 183 -7.76 42.89 4.83
C GLN A 183 -6.79 42.19 3.88
N ARG A 184 -5.49 42.49 4.04
CA ARG A 184 -4.44 41.82 3.27
C ARG A 184 -4.26 40.42 3.83
N HIS A 185 -4.33 39.41 2.96
CA HIS A 185 -3.93 38.06 3.38
C HIS A 185 -2.45 38.09 3.82
N GLN A 186 -2.19 37.60 5.03
CA GLN A 186 -0.84 37.43 5.56
C GLN A 186 -0.37 36.01 5.30
N SER A 187 0.94 35.81 5.13
CA SER A 187 1.46 34.45 4.98
C SER A 187 1.27 33.68 6.29
N PRO A 188 0.62 32.50 6.25
CA PRO A 188 0.33 31.74 7.45
C PRO A 188 1.64 31.17 8.03
N ASP A 189 1.89 31.43 9.31
CA ASP A 189 3.02 30.83 10.03
C ASP A 189 2.61 29.49 10.65
N VAL A 190 2.50 28.47 9.80
CA VAL A 190 2.15 27.11 10.24
C VAL A 190 3.39 26.44 10.84
N PRO A 191 3.34 26.03 12.12
CA PRO A 191 4.46 25.31 12.73
C PRO A 191 4.65 23.94 12.06
N PRO A 192 5.87 23.36 12.11
CA PRO A 192 6.11 22.02 11.61
C PRO A 192 5.25 20.97 12.34
N VAL A 193 4.58 20.11 11.57
CA VAL A 193 3.69 19.08 12.12
C VAL A 193 4.49 17.97 12.80
N ARG A 194 4.18 17.68 14.07
CA ARG A 194 4.85 16.65 14.89
C ARG A 194 3.92 15.58 15.43
N ASP A 195 2.63 15.87 15.55
CA ASP A 195 1.62 14.99 16.13
C ASP A 195 0.34 15.06 15.29
N PHE A 196 -0.41 13.97 15.21
CA PHE A 196 -1.68 13.93 14.49
C PHE A 196 -2.72 14.91 15.05
N ARG A 197 -2.63 15.29 16.33
CA ARG A 197 -3.50 16.32 16.93
C ARG A 197 -3.37 17.68 16.26
N GLU A 198 -2.21 17.99 15.70
CA GLU A 198 -1.95 19.25 14.98
C GLU A 198 -2.61 19.26 13.58
N LEU A 199 -3.23 18.15 13.16
CA LEU A 199 -4.00 18.06 11.92
C LEU A 199 -5.52 18.24 12.13
N CYS A 200 -5.97 18.28 13.39
CA CYS A 200 -7.40 18.28 13.73
C CYS A 200 -8.12 19.60 13.41
N ASP A 201 -7.37 20.70 13.29
CA ASP A 201 -7.90 22.00 12.85
C ASP A 201 -8.08 22.07 11.32
N GLY A 202 -7.67 21.02 10.60
CA GLY A 202 -7.78 20.89 9.14
C GLY A 202 -6.87 21.80 8.33
N VAL A 203 -6.11 22.70 8.95
CA VAL A 203 -5.27 23.70 8.25
C VAL A 203 -4.22 22.98 7.42
N CYS A 204 -3.42 22.13 8.06
CA CYS A 204 -2.33 21.42 7.38
C CYS A 204 -2.87 20.46 6.30
N LEU A 205 -4.04 19.85 6.52
CA LEU A 205 -4.68 18.96 5.55
C LEU A 205 -5.20 19.73 4.33
N ALA A 206 -5.79 20.91 4.52
CA ALA A 206 -6.24 21.76 3.43
C ALA A 206 -5.04 22.34 2.66
N TYR A 207 -3.98 22.77 3.37
CA TYR A 207 -2.75 23.24 2.74
C TYR A 207 -1.99 22.17 1.98
N LEU A 208 -2.01 20.92 2.45
CA LEU A 208 -1.53 19.79 1.67
C LEU A 208 -2.21 19.76 0.29
N ILE A 209 -3.54 19.89 0.25
CA ILE A 209 -4.29 19.93 -1.00
C ILE A 209 -3.97 21.20 -1.79
N SER A 210 -3.88 22.38 -1.16
CA SER A 210 -3.53 23.62 -1.84
C SER A 210 -2.15 23.59 -2.50
N TYR A 211 -1.19 22.86 -1.92
CA TYR A 211 0.12 22.71 -2.51
C TYR A 211 0.09 21.91 -3.82
N TYR A 212 -0.59 20.76 -3.81
CA TYR A 212 -0.70 19.85 -4.95
C TYR A 212 -1.77 20.28 -5.97
N CYS A 213 -2.84 20.93 -5.54
CA CYS A 213 -4.01 21.27 -6.35
C CYS A 213 -4.43 22.74 -6.16
N PRO A 214 -3.53 23.72 -6.37
CA PRO A 214 -3.77 25.13 -6.04
C PRO A 214 -4.95 25.76 -6.78
N LYS A 215 -5.29 25.23 -7.97
CA LYS A 215 -6.45 25.67 -8.77
C LYS A 215 -7.80 25.26 -8.18
N LEU A 216 -7.83 24.14 -7.45
CA LEU A 216 -9.06 23.58 -6.88
C LEU A 216 -9.25 24.01 -5.43
N VAL A 217 -8.16 24.10 -4.67
CA VAL A 217 -8.18 24.58 -3.29
C VAL A 217 -7.15 25.70 -3.15
N PRO A 218 -7.54 26.96 -3.42
CA PRO A 218 -6.66 28.10 -3.20
C PRO A 218 -6.32 28.24 -1.72
N TRP A 219 -5.07 28.59 -1.40
CA TRP A 219 -4.59 28.64 -0.01
C TRP A 219 -5.36 29.66 0.85
N HIS A 220 -5.85 30.74 0.25
CA HIS A 220 -6.65 31.77 0.94
C HIS A 220 -8.07 31.31 1.32
N SER A 221 -8.53 30.15 0.84
CA SER A 221 -9.82 29.56 1.27
C SER A 221 -9.75 28.86 2.63
N VAL A 222 -8.52 28.61 3.11
CA VAL A 222 -8.24 27.96 4.40
C VAL A 222 -8.27 28.99 5.51
N LYS A 223 -9.08 28.74 6.54
CA LYS A 223 -9.16 29.61 7.72
C LYS A 223 -8.02 29.26 8.68
N PHE A 224 -7.04 30.14 8.78
CA PHE A 224 -5.91 29.99 9.70
C PHE A 224 -6.00 31.00 10.84
N ASN A 225 -6.11 30.50 12.07
CA ASN A 225 -6.13 31.28 13.30
C ASN A 225 -5.18 30.64 14.32
N HIS A 226 -4.42 31.44 15.07
CA HIS A 226 -3.54 30.92 16.13
C HIS A 226 -4.29 30.15 17.22
N VAL A 227 -5.54 30.55 17.45
CA VAL A 227 -6.51 29.81 18.27
C VAL A 227 -7.66 29.42 17.36
N PRO A 228 -7.63 28.22 16.74
CA PRO A 228 -8.66 27.82 15.80
C PRO A 228 -9.99 27.64 16.52
N THR A 229 -11.05 28.21 15.96
CA THR A 229 -12.41 27.92 16.43
C THR A 229 -12.87 26.56 15.90
N ILE A 230 -13.90 25.99 16.53
CA ILE A 230 -14.53 24.75 16.05
C ILE A 230 -15.10 24.96 14.64
N GLU A 231 -15.69 26.12 14.37
CA GLU A 231 -16.25 26.46 13.07
C GLU A 231 -15.16 26.50 11.98
N ASP A 232 -14.02 27.13 12.27
CA ASP A 232 -12.89 27.17 11.34
C ASP A 232 -12.33 25.76 11.08
N SER A 233 -12.23 24.96 12.14
CA SER A 233 -11.75 23.58 12.04
C SER A 233 -12.66 22.73 11.16
N ILE A 234 -13.98 22.80 11.39
CA ILE A 234 -14.97 22.08 10.57
C ILE A 234 -14.95 22.57 9.13
N HIS A 235 -14.86 23.89 8.91
CA HIS A 235 -14.74 24.48 7.57
C HIS A 235 -13.53 23.91 6.82
N ASN A 236 -12.34 23.92 7.44
CA ASN A 236 -11.11 23.41 6.83
C ASN A 236 -11.20 21.90 6.53
N ILE A 237 -11.76 21.11 7.44
CA ILE A 237 -11.96 19.67 7.21
C ILE A 237 -13.00 19.40 6.11
N LEU A 238 -14.03 20.24 6.00
CA LEU A 238 -15.01 20.15 4.91
C LEU A 238 -14.38 20.45 3.55
N ILE A 239 -13.40 21.35 3.46
CA ILE A 239 -12.63 21.55 2.22
C ILE A 239 -11.98 20.22 1.80
N VAL A 240 -11.32 19.54 2.73
CA VAL A 240 -10.63 18.26 2.49
C VAL A 240 -11.63 17.17 2.06
N SER A 241 -12.76 17.07 2.76
CA SER A 241 -13.80 16.08 2.48
C SER A 241 -14.44 16.30 1.09
N ASN A 242 -14.86 17.54 0.80
CA ASN A 242 -15.45 17.91 -0.50
C ASN A 242 -14.47 17.72 -1.65
N PHE A 243 -13.20 18.08 -1.46
CA PHE A 243 -12.16 17.84 -2.45
C PHE A 243 -12.01 16.34 -2.75
N SER A 244 -11.96 15.51 -1.70
CA SER A 244 -11.83 14.06 -1.85
C SER A 244 -13.00 13.44 -2.63
N GLU A 245 -14.21 13.97 -2.49
CA GLU A 245 -15.38 13.43 -3.18
C GLU A 245 -15.45 13.88 -4.65
N ARG A 246 -15.06 15.13 -4.94
CA ARG A 246 -15.30 15.77 -6.25
C ARG A 246 -14.11 15.72 -7.20
N SER A 247 -12.89 15.68 -6.67
CA SER A 247 -11.68 15.92 -7.47
C SER A 247 -10.77 14.69 -7.61
N LEU A 248 -10.89 13.73 -6.70
CA LEU A 248 -10.14 12.47 -6.73
C LEU A 248 -10.90 11.41 -7.54
N PRO A 249 -10.19 10.42 -8.12
CA PRO A 249 -10.82 9.33 -8.88
C PRO A 249 -11.78 8.47 -8.03
N TYR A 250 -11.59 8.46 -6.71
CA TYR A 250 -12.44 7.81 -5.73
C TYR A 250 -12.31 8.55 -4.39
N SER A 251 -13.35 8.46 -3.55
CA SER A 251 -13.32 9.09 -2.23
C SER A 251 -12.43 8.30 -1.26
N VAL A 252 -11.51 9.01 -0.61
CA VAL A 252 -10.61 8.51 0.44
C VAL A 252 -11.02 9.00 1.83
N PHE A 253 -11.94 9.98 1.88
CA PHE A 253 -12.45 10.55 3.12
C PHE A 253 -13.59 9.69 3.68
N HIS A 254 -13.24 8.72 4.53
CA HIS A 254 -14.20 7.77 5.11
C HIS A 254 -14.74 8.17 6.50
N MET A 255 -14.17 9.20 7.10
CA MET A 255 -14.56 9.77 8.40
C MET A 255 -15.68 10.81 8.21
N SER A 256 -16.35 11.20 9.30
CA SER A 256 -17.07 12.48 9.30
C SER A 256 -16.10 13.63 9.64
N PRO A 257 -16.39 14.89 9.28
CA PRO A 257 -15.56 16.02 9.69
C PRO A 257 -15.37 16.10 11.21
N GLU A 258 -16.42 15.81 11.98
CA GLU A 258 -16.44 15.83 13.44
C GLU A 258 -15.53 14.75 14.05
N ASP A 259 -15.37 13.59 13.40
CA ASP A 259 -14.44 12.54 13.84
C ASP A 259 -12.99 13.06 13.93
N ILE A 260 -12.60 14.00 13.05
CA ILE A 260 -11.27 14.60 13.01
C ILE A 260 -11.18 15.80 13.96
N THR A 261 -12.15 16.72 13.90
CA THR A 261 -12.13 17.93 14.75
C THR A 261 -12.15 17.58 16.24
N TYR A 262 -12.89 16.53 16.62
CA TYR A 262 -12.94 16.04 18.01
C TYR A 262 -12.09 14.79 18.24
N MET A 263 -11.05 14.58 17.42
CA MET A 263 -10.26 13.35 17.42
C MET A 263 -9.82 12.96 18.84
N ARG A 264 -10.39 11.84 19.30
CA ARG A 264 -9.88 11.06 20.45
C ARG A 264 -8.97 9.98 19.90
N GLY A 265 -7.99 9.50 20.68
CA GLY A 265 -6.91 8.61 20.22
C GLY A 265 -7.35 7.36 19.44
N SER A 266 -8.62 6.98 19.49
CA SER A 266 -9.21 5.88 18.73
C SER A 266 -9.39 6.16 17.23
N MET A 267 -9.45 7.41 16.78
CA MET A 267 -9.60 7.80 15.36
C MET A 267 -8.27 8.03 14.62
N LYS A 268 -7.15 8.07 15.35
CA LYS A 268 -5.81 8.30 14.79
C LYS A 268 -5.51 7.40 13.58
N GLN A 269 -5.81 6.10 13.68
CA GLN A 269 -5.52 5.16 12.60
C GLN A 269 -6.30 5.46 11.31
N ASN A 270 -7.53 5.97 11.43
CA ASN A 270 -8.34 6.40 10.28
C ASN A 270 -7.73 7.63 9.61
N LEU A 271 -7.18 8.57 10.38
CA LEU A 271 -6.44 9.70 9.83
C LEU A 271 -5.13 9.27 9.17
N VAL A 272 -4.40 8.32 9.76
CA VAL A 272 -3.18 7.76 9.17
C VAL A 272 -3.45 7.17 7.78
N VAL A 273 -4.50 6.37 7.62
CA VAL A 273 -4.82 5.80 6.29
C VAL A 273 -5.35 6.83 5.31
N LEU A 274 -6.05 7.87 5.78
CA LEU A 274 -6.41 9.01 4.93
C LEU A 274 -5.14 9.70 4.38
N LEU A 275 -4.14 9.95 5.23
CA LEU A 275 -2.87 10.52 4.78
C LEU A 275 -2.13 9.58 3.83
N ALA A 276 -2.12 8.27 4.10
CA ALA A 276 -1.53 7.28 3.20
C ALA A 276 -2.24 7.28 1.83
N ASP A 277 -3.56 7.40 1.81
CA ASP A 277 -4.34 7.48 0.58
C ASP A 277 -4.06 8.76 -0.22
N LEU A 278 -3.99 9.91 0.45
CA LEU A 278 -3.59 11.17 -0.17
C LEU A 278 -2.15 11.09 -0.69
N PHE A 279 -1.22 10.49 0.07
CA PHE A 279 0.15 10.27 -0.38
C PHE A 279 0.18 9.39 -1.63
N ASN A 280 -0.56 8.28 -1.67
CA ASN A 280 -0.66 7.45 -2.86
C ASN A 280 -1.18 8.25 -4.07
N LEU A 281 -2.22 9.06 -3.88
CA LEU A 281 -2.85 9.83 -4.97
C LEU A 281 -2.11 11.10 -5.37
N PHE A 282 -1.18 11.61 -4.57
CA PHE A 282 -0.41 12.82 -4.88
C PHE A 282 1.02 12.53 -5.32
N GLU A 283 1.62 11.46 -4.79
CA GLU A 283 3.05 11.19 -4.92
C GLU A 283 3.37 9.91 -5.71
N ILE A 284 2.58 8.85 -5.56
CA ILE A 284 2.88 7.55 -6.17
C ILE A 284 2.12 7.38 -7.49
N HIS A 285 0.82 7.63 -7.46
CA HIS A 285 -0.09 7.60 -8.60
C HIS A 285 -0.86 8.92 -8.67
N PRO A 286 -0.20 10.02 -9.12
CA PRO A 286 -0.80 11.35 -9.12
C PRO A 286 -2.16 11.38 -9.82
N ALA A 287 -3.19 11.83 -9.10
CA ALA A 287 -4.49 12.12 -9.69
C ALA A 287 -4.38 13.27 -10.70
N LYS A 288 -5.29 13.32 -11.68
CA LYS A 288 -5.25 14.31 -12.78
C LYS A 288 -5.24 15.77 -12.31
N CYS A 289 -5.76 16.04 -11.13
CA CYS A 289 -5.81 17.37 -10.53
C CYS A 289 -4.49 17.82 -9.90
N VAL A 290 -3.54 16.90 -9.70
CA VAL A 290 -2.27 17.16 -9.03
C VAL A 290 -1.31 17.88 -9.98
N CYS A 291 -0.68 18.92 -9.47
CA CYS A 291 0.28 19.78 -10.14
C CYS A 291 1.39 20.12 -9.13
N TYR A 292 2.63 19.70 -9.39
CA TYR A 292 3.79 20.17 -8.63
C TYR A 292 4.89 20.72 -9.56
N PRO A 293 5.73 21.65 -9.08
CA PRO A 293 6.83 22.21 -9.86
C PRO A 293 7.76 21.11 -10.39
N GLY A 294 7.97 21.07 -11.71
CA GLY A 294 8.79 20.04 -12.38
C GLY A 294 8.01 18.91 -13.07
N MET A 295 6.68 18.83 -12.90
CA MET A 295 5.85 17.83 -13.56
C MET A 295 5.70 18.07 -15.08
N GLU A 296 5.90 19.31 -15.55
CA GLU A 296 5.88 19.67 -16.99
C GLU A 296 7.07 19.11 -17.79
N GLN A 297 8.15 18.63 -17.13
CA GLN A 297 9.32 18.04 -17.79
C GLN A 297 9.27 16.51 -17.89
N GLN A 298 8.29 15.85 -17.25
CA GLN A 298 8.10 14.41 -17.36
C GLN A 298 7.10 14.13 -18.48
N SER A 299 7.62 13.73 -19.65
CA SER A 299 6.80 13.13 -20.71
C SER A 299 6.04 11.89 -20.18
N PRO A 300 4.92 11.50 -20.79
CA PRO A 300 4.12 10.34 -20.36
C PRO A 300 4.91 9.01 -20.33
N ASP A 301 6.08 8.97 -20.98
CA ASP A 301 6.87 7.77 -21.19
C ASP A 301 7.78 7.39 -20.01
N ALA A 302 7.95 8.27 -19.00
CA ALA A 302 8.76 7.99 -17.81
C ALA A 302 8.01 7.20 -16.71
N ALA A 303 6.70 6.99 -16.86
CA ALA A 303 5.89 6.17 -15.95
C ALA A 303 6.27 4.67 -15.97
N GLY A 304 7.07 4.23 -16.96
CA GLY A 304 7.49 2.83 -17.11
C GLY A 304 8.68 2.38 -16.27
N ALA A 305 9.36 3.28 -15.54
CA ALA A 305 10.59 2.97 -14.80
C ALA A 305 10.45 2.96 -13.26
N ALA A 306 9.29 3.36 -12.72
CA ALA A 306 8.97 3.11 -11.31
C ALA A 306 8.63 1.62 -11.17
N GLY A 307 9.51 0.84 -10.53
CA GLY A 307 9.37 -0.62 -10.43
C GLY A 307 7.93 -1.03 -10.11
N ALA A 308 7.35 -1.90 -10.94
CA ALA A 308 5.93 -2.22 -11.01
C ALA A 308 5.22 -2.12 -9.64
N THR A 309 4.56 -1.00 -9.41
CA THR A 309 3.65 -0.80 -8.29
C THR A 309 2.24 -1.11 -8.74
N ASN A 310 1.44 -1.70 -7.85
CA ASN A 310 0.02 -1.85 -8.12
C ASN A 310 -0.73 -0.52 -7.95
N GLU A 311 -2.02 -0.51 -8.29
CA GLU A 311 -2.95 0.63 -8.16
C GLU A 311 -3.05 1.26 -6.76
N HIS A 312 -2.59 0.53 -5.74
CA HIS A 312 -2.53 1.01 -4.35
C HIS A 312 -1.18 1.62 -3.99
N GLY A 313 -0.29 1.79 -4.95
CA GLY A 313 1.03 2.34 -4.68
C GLY A 313 2.04 1.31 -4.27
N ILE A 314 1.72 0.04 -4.04
CA ILE A 314 2.60 -0.92 -3.37
C ILE A 314 3.45 -1.68 -4.40
N ALA A 315 4.76 -1.70 -4.18
CA ALA A 315 5.69 -2.38 -5.07
C ALA A 315 5.54 -3.89 -4.93
N HIS A 316 5.47 -4.61 -6.05
CA HIS A 316 5.47 -6.06 -6.04
C HIS A 316 6.77 -6.58 -5.41
N ARG A 317 6.73 -7.08 -4.17
CA ARG A 317 7.86 -7.79 -3.53
C ARG A 317 8.09 -9.20 -4.12
N ARG A 318 7.67 -9.48 -5.35
CA ARG A 318 8.06 -10.70 -6.06
C ARG A 318 9.34 -10.42 -6.85
N GLY A 319 10.43 -10.39 -6.11
CA GLY A 319 11.78 -10.41 -6.63
C GLY A 319 12.65 -11.17 -5.65
N PHE A 320 12.81 -12.47 -5.88
CA PHE A 320 13.99 -13.19 -5.43
C PHE A 320 15.21 -12.46 -6.01
N ALA A 321 15.83 -11.57 -5.23
CA ALA A 321 17.20 -11.18 -5.49
C ALA A 321 18.05 -12.45 -5.26
N ASN A 322 18.68 -12.94 -6.32
CA ASN A 322 19.44 -14.19 -6.46
C ASN A 322 18.64 -15.44 -6.88
N GLN A 323 18.08 -15.43 -8.08
CA GLN A 323 17.97 -16.66 -8.87
C GLN A 323 18.88 -16.52 -10.10
N PRO A 324 19.89 -17.39 -10.30
CA PRO A 324 20.59 -17.44 -11.58
C PRO A 324 19.54 -17.75 -12.66
N THR A 325 19.66 -17.07 -13.80
CA THR A 325 18.86 -17.35 -15.00
C THR A 325 18.71 -18.85 -15.19
N ILE A 326 17.50 -19.36 -14.97
CA ILE A 326 17.15 -20.74 -15.31
C ILE A 326 17.30 -20.81 -16.83
N ALA A 327 18.39 -21.42 -17.29
CA ALA A 327 18.52 -21.84 -18.67
C ALA A 327 17.33 -22.73 -19.00
N ALA A 328 16.74 -22.51 -20.18
CA ALA A 328 15.64 -23.33 -20.67
C ALA A 328 15.97 -24.82 -20.51
N ILE A 329 15.03 -25.58 -19.97
CA ILE A 329 15.13 -27.03 -19.78
C ILE A 329 15.52 -27.65 -21.14
N PRO A 330 16.65 -28.36 -21.26
CA PRO A 330 17.00 -29.06 -22.48
C PRO A 330 15.93 -30.11 -22.79
N ASP A 331 15.44 -30.10 -24.02
CA ASP A 331 14.45 -31.05 -24.50
C ASP A 331 15.05 -32.47 -24.53
N LEU A 332 14.58 -33.35 -23.63
CA LEU A 332 15.11 -34.71 -23.46
C LEU A 332 14.43 -35.76 -24.35
N ARG A 333 13.63 -35.36 -25.35
CA ARG A 333 13.01 -36.31 -26.29
C ARG A 333 12.87 -35.76 -27.72
N PRO A 334 13.97 -35.65 -28.48
CA PRO A 334 13.85 -35.43 -29.92
C PRO A 334 13.57 -36.79 -30.60
N GLY A 335 12.35 -37.00 -31.10
CA GLY A 335 12.11 -38.02 -32.14
C GLY A 335 10.93 -38.96 -31.95
N LEU A 336 9.72 -38.46 -31.75
CA LEU A 336 8.50 -39.28 -31.92
C LEU A 336 7.52 -38.79 -32.99
N ASP A 337 7.85 -37.72 -33.72
CA ASP A 337 7.05 -37.29 -34.87
C ASP A 337 7.85 -37.48 -36.17
N SER A 338 7.88 -38.70 -36.69
CA SER A 338 8.21 -38.97 -38.08
C SER A 338 7.45 -40.20 -38.57
N PRO A 339 6.65 -40.12 -39.65
CA PRO A 339 5.89 -41.25 -40.18
C PRO A 339 6.82 -42.25 -40.90
N PRO A 340 6.43 -43.52 -41.06
CA PRO A 340 7.30 -44.51 -41.69
C PRO A 340 7.26 -44.34 -43.22
N SER A 341 8.42 -44.11 -43.84
CA SER A 341 8.61 -44.27 -45.29
C SER A 341 9.42 -45.53 -45.57
N SER A 342 8.81 -46.42 -46.33
CA SER A 342 9.33 -47.68 -46.84
C SER A 342 10.45 -47.53 -47.87
N SER A 343 11.40 -48.47 -47.81
CA SER A 343 12.13 -49.15 -48.91
C SER A 343 12.95 -48.34 -49.94
N GLY A 344 14.24 -48.70 -50.10
CA GLY A 344 14.97 -48.47 -51.35
C GLY A 344 16.51 -48.47 -51.30
N SER A 345 17.13 -49.66 -51.33
CA SER A 345 18.29 -50.10 -52.15
C SER A 345 19.56 -49.24 -52.40
N GLY A 346 20.72 -49.89 -52.17
CA GLY A 346 22.00 -49.72 -52.91
C GLY A 346 23.08 -48.88 -52.17
N GLY A 347 24.37 -49.22 -52.10
CA GLY A 347 25.23 -50.28 -52.64
C GLY A 347 26.71 -49.80 -52.62
N GLY A 348 27.66 -50.68 -52.27
CA GLY A 348 29.13 -50.55 -52.47
C GLY A 348 29.89 -49.68 -51.46
N GLY A 349 31.13 -49.95 -51.02
CA GLY A 349 32.13 -50.98 -51.32
C GLY A 349 33.56 -50.46 -50.98
N GLY A 350 34.41 -51.30 -50.39
CA GLY A 350 35.89 -51.16 -50.27
C GLY A 350 36.43 -50.33 -49.09
N GLY A 351 37.52 -50.64 -48.39
CA GLY A 351 38.52 -51.72 -48.48
C GLY A 351 39.84 -51.29 -47.77
N GLY A 352 40.52 -52.25 -47.10
CA GLY A 352 41.94 -52.20 -46.66
C GLY A 352 42.23 -51.53 -45.29
N GLY A 353 43.12 -51.99 -44.41
CA GLY A 353 44.06 -53.12 -44.40
C GLY A 353 45.22 -52.84 -43.39
N GLY A 354 45.66 -53.87 -42.65
CA GLY A 354 46.94 -53.94 -41.88
C GLY A 354 46.96 -53.26 -40.49
N GLY A 355 47.60 -53.74 -39.43
CA GLY A 355 48.48 -54.88 -39.20
C GLY A 355 49.46 -54.58 -38.04
N PHE A 356 49.52 -55.47 -37.05
CA PHE A 356 50.63 -55.80 -36.12
C PHE A 356 51.19 -54.81 -35.07
N GLY A 357 51.38 -55.35 -33.84
CA GLY A 357 52.37 -54.90 -32.85
C GLY A 357 52.00 -55.18 -31.39
N GLY A 358 52.55 -56.26 -30.80
CA GLY A 358 52.40 -56.60 -29.36
C GLY A 358 53.43 -55.89 -28.43
N PRO A 359 53.83 -56.49 -27.29
CA PRO A 359 53.26 -56.18 -25.96
C PRO A 359 54.29 -55.75 -24.90
N GLY A 360 53.83 -55.33 -23.71
CA GLY A 360 54.62 -55.24 -22.46
C GLY A 360 53.77 -54.62 -21.34
N SER A 361 53.31 -55.35 -20.31
CA SER A 361 54.00 -55.91 -19.13
C SER A 361 54.07 -54.95 -17.93
N GLY A 362 53.55 -55.39 -16.77
CA GLY A 362 53.73 -54.79 -15.44
C GLY A 362 52.40 -54.51 -14.72
N ALA A 363 51.76 -55.45 -14.02
CA ALA A 363 52.11 -56.08 -12.73
C ALA A 363 51.86 -55.20 -11.49
N GLY A 364 51.13 -55.78 -10.52
CA GLY A 364 50.87 -55.28 -9.15
C GLY A 364 49.41 -54.84 -8.98
N GLY A 365 48.49 -55.66 -8.48
CA GLY A 365 48.47 -56.26 -7.13
C GLY A 365 48.06 -55.17 -6.11
N GLY A 366 47.01 -55.28 -5.31
CA GLY A 366 46.07 -56.35 -5.00
C GLY A 366 45.19 -55.87 -3.84
N SER A 367 43.92 -56.27 -3.89
CA SER A 367 43.13 -56.76 -2.76
C SER A 367 42.69 -55.74 -1.69
N ALA A 368 41.37 -55.49 -1.58
CA ALA A 368 40.41 -56.24 -0.74
C ALA A 368 40.44 -55.72 0.71
N SER A 369 39.37 -55.50 1.47
CA SER A 369 37.98 -55.92 1.50
C SER A 369 37.26 -54.98 2.48
N GLY A 370 35.92 -54.97 2.51
CA GLY A 370 35.23 -54.47 3.71
C GLY A 370 33.75 -54.17 3.54
N ASN A 371 32.93 -55.22 3.52
CA ASN A 371 31.48 -55.18 3.71
C ASN A 371 31.07 -54.40 4.98
N GLY A 372 29.94 -53.71 4.91
CA GLY A 372 29.24 -53.18 6.08
C GLY A 372 27.82 -52.75 5.72
N ALA A 373 26.88 -53.67 5.85
CA ALA A 373 25.47 -53.50 5.51
C ALA A 373 24.62 -53.25 6.76
N ILE A 374 23.46 -52.59 6.56
CA ILE A 374 22.17 -52.79 7.27
C ILE A 374 22.02 -52.16 8.68
N ASN A 375 21.10 -51.19 8.83
CA ASN A 375 19.80 -51.37 9.52
C ASN A 375 18.99 -50.05 9.70
N ARG A 376 17.74 -50.03 9.21
CA ARG A 376 16.58 -49.35 9.82
C ARG A 376 16.11 -50.20 11.03
N PRO A 377 15.34 -49.69 12.01
CA PRO A 377 13.86 -49.76 11.94
C PRO A 377 13.17 -48.62 12.78
N PRO A 378 11.92 -48.73 13.28
CA PRO A 378 10.78 -48.00 12.72
C PRO A 378 9.91 -47.24 13.76
N PHE A 379 8.80 -46.70 13.24
CA PHE A 379 7.61 -46.18 13.91
C PHE A 379 7.16 -46.97 15.16
N GLN A 380 6.75 -46.21 16.18
CA GLN A 380 5.52 -46.39 16.93
C GLN A 380 4.90 -45.02 17.20
#